data_AF-A0A4Q3RIT6-F1
#
_entry.id   AF-A0A4Q3RIT6-F1
#
_cell.length_a   1.000
_cell.length_b   1.000
_cell.length_c   1.000
_cell.angle_alpha   90.00
_cell.angle_beta   90.00
_cell.angle_gamma   90.00
#
_symmetry.space_group_name_H-M   'P 1'
#
loop_
_entity.id
_entity.type
_entity.pdbx_description
1 polymer ?
#
loop_
_entity_poly.entity_id
_entity_poly.type
_entity_poly.pdbx_seq_one_letter_code
_entity_poly.pdbx_strand_id
1 'polypeptide(L)'
;MRSLFVIWLLALFVSCNDNKAEQSKVSAPPPPPPKYSFYPKANVYFDTVNKDYIFLGSDGRTWTSGKEIPAAMQSMMDKSVLLDTFSQPVWKDNQNHRLIYSAALYATPNDTIERKPPPPVVQKPADSVKKEKKGLAKFLDKIFGKKKKKGN
;
A
#
# COMPACT_ATOMS: atom_id res chain seq x y z
N MET A 1 23.24 35.11 73.46
CA MET A 1 23.48 33.71 73.05
C MET A 1 22.98 33.59 71.61
N ARG A 2 23.89 33.65 70.63
CA ARG A 2 24.30 32.51 69.78
C ARG A 2 23.06 31.90 69.09
N SER A 3 22.84 31.99 67.79
CA SER A 3 23.82 31.72 66.74
C SER A 3 23.24 32.14 65.38
N LEU A 4 23.78 33.22 64.82
CA LEU A 4 23.81 33.50 63.38
C LEU A 4 24.88 32.60 62.78
N PHE A 5 24.56 31.37 62.34
CA PHE A 5 25.60 30.46 61.84
C PHE A 5 25.06 29.34 60.94
N VAL A 6 24.26 29.66 59.90
CA VAL A 6 24.12 28.73 58.76
C VAL A 6 24.00 29.48 57.42
N ILE A 7 24.65 30.64 57.32
CA ILE A 7 24.92 31.35 56.06
C ILE A 7 26.43 31.59 55.99
N TRP A 8 27.22 30.51 56.03
CA TRP A 8 28.65 30.53 55.70
C TRP A 8 29.20 29.09 55.55
N LEU A 9 28.76 28.41 54.51
CA LEU A 9 29.53 27.33 53.88
C LEU A 9 29.39 27.50 52.36
N LEU A 10 29.77 28.71 51.95
CA LEU A 10 30.10 29.06 50.59
C LEU A 10 31.48 28.46 50.28
N ALA A 11 31.58 27.89 49.09
CA ALA A 11 32.81 27.70 48.34
C ALA A 11 33.89 26.80 48.97
N LEU A 12 33.99 25.59 48.44
CA LEU A 12 35.16 25.12 47.68
C LEU A 12 34.97 23.63 47.43
N PHE A 13 34.51 23.25 46.23
CA PHE A 13 35.17 22.26 45.38
C PHE A 13 34.58 22.41 43.98
N VAL A 14 35.07 23.46 43.32
CA VAL A 14 35.29 23.42 41.87
C VAL A 14 36.14 22.19 41.59
N SER A 15 35.54 21.22 40.94
CA SER A 15 36.18 20.44 39.89
C SER A 15 35.06 19.96 38.98
N CYS A 16 34.86 20.73 37.91
CA CYS A 16 34.31 20.21 36.67
C CYS A 16 35.13 18.98 36.32
N ASN A 17 34.63 17.79 36.68
CA ASN A 17 35.06 16.58 36.02
C ASN A 17 34.25 16.52 34.72
N ASP A 18 34.70 17.31 33.76
CA ASP A 18 34.45 17.14 32.32
C ASP A 18 35.01 15.78 31.91
N ASN A 19 34.39 14.70 32.39
CA ASN A 19 34.46 13.44 31.69
C ASN A 19 33.52 13.57 30.50
N LYS A 20 34.00 14.32 29.52
CA LYS A 20 33.60 14.20 28.13
C LYS A 20 34.06 12.80 27.72
N ALA A 21 33.34 11.78 28.19
CA ALA A 21 33.29 10.52 27.50
C ALA A 21 32.74 10.89 26.13
N GLU A 22 33.65 11.10 25.18
CA GLU A 22 33.39 10.79 23.79
C GLU A 22 32.80 9.39 23.83
N GLN A 23 31.47 9.33 23.85
CA GLN A 23 30.73 8.30 23.17
C GLN A 23 31.28 8.35 21.74
N SER A 24 32.39 7.64 21.54
CA SER A 24 32.68 6.94 20.32
C SER A 24 31.35 6.33 19.95
N LYS A 25 30.68 7.02 19.03
CA LYS A 25 29.46 6.59 18.40
C LYS A 25 29.88 5.30 17.72
N VAL A 26 29.85 4.20 18.46
CA VAL A 26 29.91 2.85 17.93
C VAL A 26 28.65 2.83 17.09
N SER A 27 28.85 3.21 15.83
CA SER A 27 27.85 3.23 14.81
C SER A 27 27.25 1.84 14.87
N ALA A 28 26.03 1.76 15.40
CA ALA A 28 25.25 0.54 15.32
C ALA A 28 25.36 0.07 13.86
N PRO A 29 25.59 -1.24 13.62
CA PRO A 29 25.67 -1.74 12.26
C PRO A 29 24.45 -1.25 11.48
N PRO A 30 24.63 -0.84 10.21
CA PRO A 30 23.52 -0.35 9.42
C PRO A 30 22.38 -1.39 9.44
N PRO A 31 21.12 -0.95 9.59
CA PRO A 31 20.01 -1.88 9.63
C PRO A 31 20.03 -2.77 8.38
N PRO A 32 19.71 -4.06 8.51
CA PRO A 32 19.67 -4.95 7.37
C PRO A 32 18.70 -4.39 6.32
N PRO A 33 18.99 -4.60 5.01
CA PRO A 33 18.11 -4.12 3.96
C PRO A 33 16.71 -4.73 4.15
N PRO A 34 15.64 -3.96 3.91
CA PRO A 34 14.28 -4.45 4.06
C PRO A 34 14.06 -5.62 3.11
N LYS A 35 13.29 -6.61 3.57
CA LYS A 35 12.95 -7.81 2.80
C LYS A 35 11.47 -8.08 2.94
N TYR A 36 10.75 -8.10 1.82
CA TYR A 36 9.30 -8.26 1.81
C TYR A 36 8.88 -9.57 1.19
N SER A 37 7.95 -10.27 1.82
CA SER A 37 7.21 -11.38 1.20
C SER A 37 5.83 -10.89 0.79
N PHE A 38 5.43 -11.11 -0.45
CA PHE A 38 4.12 -10.71 -0.97
C PHE A 38 3.18 -11.90 -1.07
N TYR A 39 1.96 -11.76 -0.57
CA TYR A 39 0.88 -12.74 -0.64
C TYR A 39 -0.19 -12.26 -1.64
N PRO A 40 -0.16 -12.70 -2.91
CA PRO A 40 -0.97 -12.08 -3.96
C PRO A 40 -2.48 -12.26 -3.77
N LYS A 41 -2.88 -13.38 -3.18
CA LYS A 41 -4.30 -13.71 -2.93
C LYS A 41 -4.92 -12.81 -1.86
N ALA A 42 -4.19 -12.58 -0.76
CA ALA A 42 -4.61 -11.67 0.31
C ALA A 42 -4.32 -10.20 0.00
N ASN A 43 -3.46 -9.91 -0.99
CA ASN A 43 -2.93 -8.58 -1.28
C ASN A 43 -2.21 -7.95 -0.07
N VAL A 44 -1.36 -8.75 0.58
CA VAL A 44 -0.63 -8.37 1.80
C VAL A 44 0.87 -8.50 1.56
N TYR A 45 1.64 -7.54 2.06
CA TYR A 45 3.09 -7.66 2.17
C TYR A 45 3.45 -8.00 3.61
N PHE A 46 4.49 -8.77 3.80
CA PHE A 46 5.07 -9.06 5.10
C PHE A 46 6.52 -8.60 5.11
N ASP A 47 6.82 -7.61 5.96
CA ASP A 47 8.17 -7.17 6.23
C ASP A 47 8.87 -8.19 7.12
N THR A 48 9.79 -8.95 6.54
CA THR A 48 10.49 -10.02 7.25
C THR A 48 11.52 -9.50 8.25
N VAL A 49 11.91 -8.23 8.16
CA VAL A 49 12.85 -7.56 9.08
C VAL A 49 12.09 -7.02 10.29
N ASN A 50 11.06 -6.20 10.04
CA ASN A 50 10.27 -5.58 11.11
C ASN A 50 9.19 -6.50 11.68
N LYS A 51 8.90 -7.63 11.01
CA LYS A 51 7.82 -8.57 11.34
C LYS A 51 6.46 -7.89 11.37
N ASP A 52 6.19 -7.04 10.38
CA ASP A 52 4.93 -6.32 10.22
C ASP A 52 4.26 -6.69 8.90
N TYR A 53 2.95 -6.81 8.94
CA TYR A 53 2.13 -6.92 7.75
C TYR A 53 1.76 -5.54 7.26
N ILE A 54 1.73 -5.38 5.93
CA ILE A 54 1.33 -4.17 5.25
C ILE A 54 0.20 -4.53 4.30
N PHE A 55 -0.97 -3.92 4.51
CA PHE A 55 -2.20 -4.27 3.83
C PHE A 55 -3.07 -3.03 3.60
N LEU A 56 -4.04 -3.18 2.71
CA LEU A 56 -5.01 -2.12 2.42
C LEU A 56 -6.06 -2.07 3.54
N GLY A 57 -6.28 -0.90 4.12
CA GLY A 57 -7.26 -0.65 5.17
C GLY A 57 -8.69 -0.94 4.74
N SER A 58 -9.62 -0.91 5.69
CA SER A 58 -11.05 -1.16 5.44
C SER A 58 -11.70 -0.16 4.48
N ASP A 59 -11.08 1.00 4.27
CA ASP A 59 -11.50 2.02 3.31
C ASP A 59 -11.13 1.67 1.85
N GLY A 60 -10.31 0.64 1.64
CA GLY A 60 -9.82 0.24 0.33
C GLY A 60 -8.88 1.26 -0.33
N ARG A 61 -8.33 2.22 0.42
CA ARG A 61 -7.52 3.32 -0.14
C ARG A 61 -6.24 3.57 0.63
N THR A 62 -6.27 3.43 1.95
CA THR A 62 -5.10 3.67 2.78
C THR A 62 -4.33 2.39 3.02
N TRP A 63 -3.00 2.46 2.92
CA TRP A 63 -2.13 1.36 3.28
C TRP A 63 -1.76 1.48 4.76
N THR A 64 -1.93 0.39 5.49
CA THR A 64 -1.67 0.32 6.92
C THR A 64 -0.68 -0.79 7.23
N SER A 65 0.13 -0.60 8.27
CA SER A 65 1.08 -1.59 8.77
C SER A 65 0.76 -2.02 10.20
N GLY A 66 0.92 -3.31 10.52
CA GLY A 66 0.72 -3.80 11.88
C GLY A 66 1.17 -5.24 12.09
N LYS A 67 1.23 -5.66 13.35
CA LYS A 67 1.62 -7.03 13.75
C LYS A 67 0.59 -8.09 13.36
N GLU A 68 -0.65 -7.67 13.15
CA GLU A 68 -1.76 -8.55 12.83
C GLU A 68 -2.52 -8.01 11.61
N ILE A 69 -3.16 -8.92 10.89
CA ILE A 69 -4.06 -8.61 9.78
C ILE A 69 -5.47 -9.08 10.12
N PRO A 70 -6.51 -8.48 9.50
CA PRO A 70 -7.88 -8.92 9.68
C PRO A 70 -8.05 -10.43 9.42
N ALA A 71 -8.88 -11.09 10.23
CA ALA A 71 -9.12 -12.54 10.12
C ALA A 71 -9.54 -12.99 8.70
N ALA A 72 -10.31 -12.14 8.01
CA ALA A 72 -10.71 -12.39 6.62
C ALA A 72 -9.52 -12.46 5.65
N MET A 73 -8.43 -11.74 5.92
CA MET A 73 -7.20 -11.80 5.11
C MET A 73 -6.32 -12.99 5.51
N GLN A 74 -6.32 -13.39 6.78
CA GLN A 74 -5.51 -14.54 7.25
C GLN A 74 -5.86 -15.82 6.49
N SER A 75 -7.14 -16.08 6.21
CA SER A 75 -7.55 -17.27 5.43
C SER A 75 -7.09 -17.24 3.98
N MET A 76 -6.71 -16.06 3.46
CA MET A 76 -6.20 -15.87 2.10
C MET A 76 -4.67 -15.85 2.04
N MET A 77 -3.97 -15.91 3.19
CA MET A 77 -2.51 -15.99 3.30
C MET A 77 -2.02 -17.40 2.96
N ASP A 78 -2.13 -17.75 1.68
CA ASP A 78 -1.68 -19.02 1.14
C ASP A 78 -0.22 -18.88 0.64
N LYS A 79 0.00 -18.94 -0.67
CA LYS A 79 1.33 -18.83 -1.28
C LYS A 79 1.87 -17.40 -1.21
N SER A 80 3.17 -17.28 -0.95
CA SER A 80 3.91 -16.03 -0.98
C SER A 80 5.11 -16.08 -1.92
N VAL A 81 5.59 -14.90 -2.30
CA VAL A 81 6.83 -14.70 -3.07
C VAL A 81 7.71 -13.69 -2.34
N LEU A 82 9.00 -13.99 -2.22
CA LEU A 82 9.98 -13.03 -1.73
C LEU A 82 10.26 -11.98 -2.81
N LEU A 83 10.17 -10.69 -2.46
CA LEU A 83 10.46 -9.60 -3.38
C LEU A 83 11.94 -9.26 -3.33
N ASP A 84 12.65 -9.57 -4.41
CA ASP A 84 14.08 -9.23 -4.56
C ASP A 84 14.27 -7.76 -4.94
N THR A 85 13.38 -7.23 -5.79
CA THR A 85 13.37 -5.83 -6.21
C THR A 85 12.01 -5.20 -5.96
N PHE A 86 12.00 -4.00 -5.37
CA PHE A 86 10.80 -3.25 -5.05
C PHE A 86 11.09 -1.75 -4.93
N SER A 87 10.09 -0.93 -5.26
CA SER A 87 10.12 0.50 -4.96
C SER A 87 9.73 0.76 -3.49
N GLN A 88 10.09 1.94 -2.97
CA GLN A 88 9.55 2.43 -1.70
C GLN A 88 8.47 3.50 -1.94
N PRO A 89 7.31 3.43 -1.27
CA PRO A 89 6.87 2.32 -0.41
C PRO A 89 6.60 1.03 -1.20
N VAL A 90 6.72 -0.15 -0.56
CA VAL A 90 6.64 -1.46 -1.24
C VAL A 90 5.35 -1.68 -2.05
N TRP A 91 4.24 -1.07 -1.63
CA TRP A 91 2.95 -1.17 -2.32
C TRP A 91 2.79 -0.20 -3.50
N LYS A 92 3.79 0.63 -3.82
CA LYS A 92 3.74 1.55 -4.95
C LYS A 92 3.42 0.82 -6.26
N ASP A 93 4.03 -0.33 -6.47
CA ASP A 93 3.89 -1.16 -7.67
C ASP A 93 2.90 -2.30 -7.47
N ASN A 94 1.95 -2.16 -6.53
CA ASN A 94 1.04 -3.23 -6.12
C ASN A 94 0.29 -3.87 -7.28
N GLN A 95 -0.26 -3.07 -8.19
CA GLN A 95 -1.00 -3.59 -9.33
C GLN A 95 -0.13 -4.54 -10.17
N ASN A 96 1.13 -4.16 -10.38
CA ASN A 96 2.09 -4.98 -11.12
C ASN A 96 2.45 -6.25 -10.35
N HIS A 97 2.73 -6.14 -9.04
CA HIS A 97 2.99 -7.32 -8.19
C HIS A 97 1.82 -8.31 -8.22
N ARG A 98 0.58 -7.81 -8.12
CA ARG A 98 -0.61 -8.66 -8.21
C ARG A 98 -0.68 -9.38 -9.55
N LEU A 99 -0.48 -8.68 -10.67
CA LEU A 99 -0.53 -9.30 -11.99
C LEU A 99 0.54 -10.38 -12.16
N ILE A 100 1.80 -10.05 -11.90
CA ILE A 100 2.94 -10.96 -12.11
C ILE A 100 2.83 -12.18 -11.19
N TYR A 101 2.68 -11.96 -9.88
CA TYR A 101 2.77 -13.05 -8.91
C TYR A 101 1.49 -13.86 -8.79
N SER A 102 0.32 -13.30 -9.09
CA SER A 102 -0.91 -14.12 -9.15
C SER A 102 -0.88 -15.06 -10.35
N ALA A 103 -0.46 -14.58 -11.52
CA ALA A 103 -0.30 -15.43 -12.70
C ALA A 103 0.75 -16.52 -12.44
N ALA A 104 1.92 -16.15 -11.90
CA ALA A 104 2.99 -17.12 -11.65
C ALA A 104 2.59 -18.22 -10.64
N LEU A 105 1.82 -17.89 -9.61
CA LEU A 105 1.47 -18.85 -8.54
C LEU A 105 0.17 -19.63 -8.78
N TYR A 106 -0.76 -19.08 -9.56
CA TYR A 106 -2.11 -19.61 -9.69
C TYR A 106 -2.56 -19.86 -11.13
N ALA A 107 -1.73 -19.60 -12.15
CA ALA A 107 -2.06 -20.01 -13.51
C ALA A 107 -2.19 -21.53 -13.60
N THR A 108 -3.33 -21.99 -14.10
CA THR A 108 -3.54 -23.38 -14.48
C THR A 108 -3.28 -23.56 -15.97
N PRO A 109 -2.90 -24.76 -16.43
CA PRO A 109 -2.70 -25.03 -17.85
C PRO A 109 -3.94 -24.71 -18.72
N ASN A 110 -5.13 -24.70 -18.13
CA ASN A 110 -6.38 -24.41 -18.82
C ASN A 110 -6.62 -22.90 -19.01
N ASP A 111 -5.90 -22.02 -18.31
CA ASP A 111 -6.07 -20.57 -18.39
C ASP A 111 -5.45 -19.95 -19.65
N THR A 112 -4.55 -20.69 -20.33
CA THR A 112 -3.90 -20.28 -21.59
C THR A 112 -4.58 -20.82 -22.83
N ILE A 113 -5.68 -21.58 -22.70
CA ILE A 113 -6.52 -21.87 -23.85
C ILE A 113 -7.12 -20.54 -24.28
N GLU A 114 -6.54 -19.92 -25.31
CA GLU A 114 -7.19 -18.90 -26.12
C GLU A 114 -8.61 -19.40 -26.34
N ARG A 115 -9.58 -18.78 -25.67
CA ARG A 115 -10.97 -18.97 -26.06
C ARG A 115 -11.01 -18.48 -27.48
N LYS A 116 -11.02 -19.44 -28.42
CA LYS A 116 -11.30 -19.21 -29.83
C LYS A 116 -12.41 -18.16 -29.85
N PRO A 117 -12.19 -17.00 -30.50
CA PRO A 117 -13.19 -15.95 -30.51
C PRO A 117 -14.52 -16.61 -30.84
N PRO A 118 -15.60 -16.34 -30.08
CA PRO A 118 -16.87 -16.99 -30.33
C PRO A 118 -17.14 -16.87 -31.84
N PRO A 119 -17.48 -17.97 -32.54
CA PRO A 119 -17.76 -17.89 -33.95
C PRO A 119 -18.74 -16.73 -34.14
N PRO A 120 -18.52 -15.83 -35.14
CA PRO A 120 -19.41 -14.71 -35.34
C PRO A 120 -20.82 -15.27 -35.36
N VAL A 121 -21.63 -14.87 -34.37
CA VAL A 121 -23.02 -15.30 -34.28
C VAL A 121 -23.64 -14.81 -35.58
N VAL A 122 -23.82 -15.73 -36.52
CA VAL A 122 -24.58 -15.49 -37.74
C VAL A 122 -25.98 -15.18 -37.26
N GLN A 123 -26.28 -13.89 -37.20
CA GLN A 123 -27.62 -13.40 -36.95
C GLN A 123 -28.48 -13.92 -38.09
N LYS A 124 -29.24 -14.99 -37.82
CA LYS A 124 -30.37 -15.35 -38.67
C LYS A 124 -31.33 -14.15 -38.66
N PRO A 125 -31.73 -13.62 -39.82
CA PRO A 125 -32.54 -12.41 -39.87
C PRO A 125 -33.92 -12.70 -39.28
N ALA A 126 -34.19 -12.11 -38.12
CA ALA A 126 -35.53 -11.94 -37.60
C ALA A 126 -35.83 -10.45 -37.64
N ASP A 127 -36.89 -10.15 -38.38
CA ASP A 127 -37.52 -8.88 -38.71
C ASP A 127 -37.09 -7.61 -37.95
N SER A 128 -36.85 -6.58 -38.76
CA SER A 128 -36.60 -5.21 -38.37
C SER A 128 -37.70 -4.63 -37.46
N VAL A 129 -37.37 -4.34 -36.21
CA VAL A 129 -38.06 -3.31 -35.43
C VAL A 129 -37.02 -2.30 -34.93
N LYS A 130 -36.98 -1.14 -35.60
CA LYS A 130 -36.29 0.06 -35.12
C LYS A 130 -36.85 0.43 -33.74
N LYS A 131 -36.12 0.15 -32.66
CA LYS A 131 -36.35 0.75 -31.34
C LYS A 131 -35.37 1.90 -31.12
N GLU A 132 -35.97 3.05 -30.88
CA GLU A 132 -35.37 4.38 -30.98
C GLU A 132 -34.35 4.68 -29.87
N LYS A 133 -33.17 5.18 -30.25
CA LYS A 133 -32.15 5.74 -29.37
C LYS A 133 -32.51 7.13 -28.81
N LYS A 134 -33.79 7.39 -28.49
CA LYS A 134 -34.26 8.73 -28.05
C LYS A 134 -33.95 9.05 -26.57
N GLY A 135 -33.73 8.05 -25.72
CA GLY A 135 -33.48 8.25 -24.29
C GLY A 135 -32.05 8.71 -23.96
N LEU A 136 -31.05 8.05 -24.56
CA LEU A 136 -29.63 8.35 -24.31
C LEU A 136 -29.21 9.70 -24.87
N ALA A 137 -29.71 10.09 -26.06
CA ALA A 137 -29.42 11.39 -26.65
C ALA A 137 -29.90 12.56 -25.76
N LYS A 138 -31.12 12.45 -25.19
CA LYS A 138 -31.65 13.46 -24.25
C LYS A 138 -30.91 13.50 -22.91
N PHE A 139 -30.34 12.38 -22.48
CA PHE A 139 -29.57 12.32 -21.24
C PHE A 139 -28.21 13.02 -21.38
N LEU A 140 -27.52 12.80 -22.51
CA LEU A 140 -26.24 13.45 -22.78
C LEU A 140 -26.37 14.96 -22.95
N ASP A 141 -27.43 15.41 -23.63
CA ASP A 141 -27.69 16.84 -23.85
C ASP A 141 -27.99 17.59 -22.52
N LYS A 142 -28.62 16.90 -21.56
CA LYS A 142 -28.92 17.45 -20.23
C LYS A 142 -27.70 17.55 -19.31
N ILE A 143 -26.71 16.66 -19.47
CA ILE A 143 -25.48 16.66 -18.66
C ILE A 143 -24.42 17.60 -19.24
N PHE A 144 -24.29 17.69 -20.56
CA PHE A 144 -23.21 18.43 -21.20
C PHE A 144 -23.63 19.78 -21.83
N GLY A 145 -24.94 20.06 -21.92
CA GLY A 145 -25.47 21.24 -22.63
C GLY A 145 -25.35 22.59 -21.92
N LYS A 146 -24.75 22.70 -20.73
CA LYS A 146 -24.67 23.97 -19.96
C LYS A 146 -23.25 24.49 -19.82
N LYS A 147 -22.61 24.91 -20.92
CA LYS A 147 -21.54 25.93 -20.90
C LYS A 147 -21.16 26.46 -22.29
N LYS A 148 -21.73 27.62 -22.69
CA LYS A 148 -21.11 28.78 -23.40
C LYS A 148 -22.15 29.92 -23.36
N LYS A 149 -22.02 31.00 -22.59
CA LYS A 149 -21.10 32.17 -22.61
C LYS A 149 -21.52 33.30 -23.58
N LYS A 150 -22.00 34.39 -22.96
CA LYS A 150 -21.90 35.85 -23.25
C LYS A 150 -22.61 36.50 -24.45
N GLY A 151 -23.26 37.62 -24.15
CA GLY A 151 -22.99 38.90 -24.81
C GLY A 151 -24.17 39.56 -25.51
N ASN A 152 -24.86 40.48 -24.82
CA ASN A 152 -24.95 41.91 -25.17
C ASN A 152 -25.45 42.67 -23.94
#